data_AF-A0A2M9EB88-F1
#
_entry.id   AF-A0A2M9EB88-F1
#
_cell.length_a   1.000
_cell.length_b   1.000
_cell.length_c   1.000
_cell.angle_alpha   90.00
_cell.angle_beta   90.00
_cell.angle_gamma   90.00
#
_symmetry.space_group_name_H-M   'P 1'
#
loop_
_entity.id
_entity.type
_entity.pdbx_description
1 polymer ?
#
loop_
_entity_poly.entity_id
_entity_poly.type
_entity_poly.pdbx_seq_one_letter_code
_entity_poly.pdbx_strand_id
1 'polypeptide(L)'
;MPCICSNSNKPNAVCWTASNKKRWIAGARRAASKLPSLSDASSCNDDPALHPSASCRVPMWRHRNPQNPAQPLQQITPIMNEHTNPSPDTAGAAEWFYVDAQRQQQGPLGKEQLLAQVQNGLLPADTLVWKNGMSDWQALNTIPDLLLADHRQDAAPPPAQAAIAPASTDISHSDIVHAGFWRRVAANVIDSLVVGALSYIILIPVMLVAGFSLAVFAGDIPSGQEDSFTWLMLGLYPLLYTLNAIYYGWMQSRPAQATLGKMACGIKVVGNHGERISFWRGFWRYFAFIFVCLFTLGIGLVIAAFTERKRALHDMMCGTLVVDKWAYSNRPELQTRGLDTVSKVVLAIYAVLIALAILFVMLAIGLAIAGQA
;
A
#
# COMPACT_ATOMS: atom_id res chain seq x y z
N MET A 1 -50.17 10.38 7.77
CA MET A 1 -50.79 11.49 8.55
C MET A 1 -49.65 12.34 9.15
N PRO A 2 -49.81 13.67 9.25
CA PRO A 2 -48.82 14.64 8.73
C PRO A 2 -47.97 15.39 9.78
N CYS A 3 -46.89 16.02 9.27
CA CYS A 3 -46.11 17.21 9.68
C CYS A 3 -45.63 17.39 11.14
N ILE A 4 -44.36 17.78 11.30
CA ILE A 4 -43.92 19.06 11.90
C ILE A 4 -42.48 19.34 11.40
N CYS A 5 -42.33 20.43 10.64
CA CYS A 5 -41.05 21.12 10.45
C CYS A 5 -40.84 22.04 11.66
N SER A 6 -39.71 21.91 12.36
CA SER A 6 -39.25 22.93 13.29
C SER A 6 -38.03 23.62 12.70
N ASN A 7 -38.17 24.93 12.53
CA ASN A 7 -37.17 25.88 12.13
C ASN A 7 -36.26 26.17 13.32
N SER A 8 -34.98 25.80 13.27
CA SER A 8 -33.98 26.38 14.17
C SER A 8 -32.64 26.58 13.46
N ASN A 9 -32.36 27.85 13.19
CA ASN A 9 -31.14 28.40 12.67
C ASN A 9 -29.99 28.23 13.69
N LYS A 10 -29.07 27.27 13.48
CA LYS A 10 -27.72 27.23 14.09
C LYS A 10 -26.72 26.52 13.17
N PRO A 11 -25.53 27.10 12.90
CA PRO A 11 -24.45 26.41 12.22
C PRO A 11 -23.75 25.46 13.22
N ASN A 12 -23.38 24.25 12.78
CA ASN A 12 -22.68 23.18 13.52
C ASN A 12 -23.55 22.10 14.20
N ALA A 13 -24.42 21.43 13.44
CA ALA A 13 -24.97 20.12 13.83
C ALA A 13 -24.30 19.00 13.01
N VAL A 14 -23.50 18.18 13.68
CA VAL A 14 -22.88 16.96 13.16
C VAL A 14 -23.96 15.90 12.97
N CYS A 15 -24.11 15.42 11.73
CA CYS A 15 -25.07 14.39 11.36
C CYS A 15 -24.47 13.00 11.65
N TRP A 16 -24.96 12.32 12.69
CA TRP A 16 -24.68 10.89 12.93
C TRP A 16 -25.73 10.06 12.20
N THR A 17 -25.32 9.32 11.16
CA THR A 17 -26.18 8.34 10.50
C THR A 17 -26.14 7.01 11.25
N ALA A 18 -27.34 6.51 11.58
CA ALA A 18 -27.55 5.23 12.24
C ALA A 18 -27.22 4.06 11.29
N SER A 19 -26.03 3.48 11.43
CA SER A 19 -25.73 2.15 10.88
C SER A 19 -24.81 1.34 11.79
N ASN A 20 -25.21 1.15 13.06
CA ASN A 20 -24.70 0.01 13.82
C ASN A 20 -25.69 -0.41 14.92
N LYS A 21 -26.69 -1.19 14.54
CA LYS A 21 -27.59 -1.88 15.48
C LYS A 21 -28.09 -3.20 14.90
N LYS A 22 -27.17 -4.09 14.50
CA LYS A 22 -27.44 -5.52 14.24
C LYS A 22 -26.28 -6.41 14.66
N ARG A 23 -25.94 -6.33 15.95
CA ARG A 23 -25.33 -7.39 16.76
C ARG A 23 -25.45 -6.89 18.20
N TRP A 24 -25.82 -7.75 19.13
CA TRP A 24 -26.37 -7.47 20.46
C TRP A 24 -27.91 -7.42 20.50
N ILE A 25 -28.48 -8.41 21.21
CA ILE A 25 -29.89 -8.84 21.34
C ILE A 25 -30.37 -9.86 20.28
N ALA A 26 -29.83 -11.08 20.34
CA ALA A 26 -30.55 -12.31 19.97
C ALA A 26 -30.02 -13.54 20.75
N GLY A 27 -29.57 -13.30 21.98
CA GLY A 27 -29.23 -14.34 22.98
C GLY A 27 -30.20 -14.25 24.15
N ALA A 28 -31.51 -14.39 23.90
CA ALA A 28 -32.55 -14.61 24.93
C ALA A 28 -33.90 -14.87 24.24
N ARG A 29 -34.00 -16.00 23.50
CA ARG A 29 -35.26 -16.68 23.20
C ARG A 29 -34.95 -18.08 22.66
N ARG A 30 -34.33 -18.90 23.52
CA ARG A 30 -34.21 -20.35 23.35
C ARG A 30 -34.32 -21.01 24.73
N ALA A 31 -35.55 -20.98 25.25
CA ALA A 31 -36.02 -21.78 26.37
C ALA A 31 -37.56 -21.81 26.32
N ALA A 32 -38.09 -22.54 25.33
CA ALA A 32 -39.47 -23.06 25.27
C ALA A 32 -39.49 -24.05 24.09
N SER A 33 -39.06 -25.30 24.29
CA SER A 33 -39.89 -26.46 24.66
C SER A 33 -41.00 -26.80 23.64
N LYS A 34 -40.82 -27.98 23.02
CA LYS A 34 -41.83 -28.90 22.45
C LYS A 34 -42.52 -28.56 21.11
N LEU A 35 -42.11 -29.32 20.08
CA LEU A 35 -42.97 -29.91 19.02
C LEU A 35 -44.15 -30.73 19.64
N PRO A 36 -45.19 -31.19 18.89
CA PRO A 36 -45.54 -31.02 17.47
C PRO A 36 -47.05 -30.70 17.21
N SER A 37 -47.45 -30.40 15.97
CA SER A 37 -48.49 -31.17 15.21
C SER A 37 -48.87 -30.48 13.90
N LEU A 38 -49.04 -31.32 12.88
CA LEU A 38 -49.60 -31.05 11.56
C LEU A 38 -51.13 -30.94 11.64
N SER A 39 -51.75 -30.08 10.83
CA SER A 39 -52.81 -30.44 9.87
C SER A 39 -53.45 -29.20 9.21
N ASP A 40 -54.03 -29.43 8.03
CA ASP A 40 -55.06 -28.65 7.32
C ASP A 40 -54.56 -27.48 6.45
N ALA A 41 -54.38 -27.64 5.13
CA ALA A 41 -55.30 -28.01 4.04
C ALA A 41 -56.31 -26.90 3.65
N SER A 42 -56.15 -26.38 2.43
CA SER A 42 -57.16 -25.82 1.48
C SER A 42 -56.49 -24.74 0.62
N SER A 43 -56.00 -25.10 -0.57
CA SER A 43 -56.70 -25.08 -1.88
C SER A 43 -57.11 -23.68 -2.35
N CYS A 44 -56.48 -23.21 -3.43
CA CYS A 44 -57.14 -23.03 -4.72
C CYS A 44 -56.10 -22.62 -5.77
N ASN A 45 -55.96 -23.50 -6.76
CA ASN A 45 -55.25 -23.28 -8.02
C ASN A 45 -56.19 -22.59 -9.02
N ASP A 46 -55.56 -21.81 -9.89
CA ASP A 46 -55.80 -21.65 -11.34
C ASP A 46 -57.22 -21.37 -11.86
N ASP A 47 -57.37 -20.22 -12.55
CA ASP A 47 -57.71 -20.27 -13.97
C ASP A 47 -57.29 -18.98 -14.75
N PRO A 48 -56.97 -19.09 -16.05
CA PRO A 48 -56.33 -18.07 -16.86
C PRO A 48 -57.30 -17.33 -17.83
N ALA A 49 -56.79 -16.24 -18.42
CA ALA A 49 -57.10 -15.69 -19.76
C ALA A 49 -57.46 -14.20 -19.75
N LEU A 50 -56.57 -13.37 -20.30
CA LEU A 50 -56.80 -12.38 -21.37
C LEU A 50 -55.59 -11.41 -21.48
N HIS A 51 -54.82 -11.54 -22.56
CA HIS A 51 -53.80 -10.59 -23.06
C HIS A 51 -54.48 -9.46 -23.88
N PRO A 52 -53.80 -8.40 -24.42
CA PRO A 52 -52.36 -8.03 -24.37
C PRO A 52 -52.07 -6.51 -24.12
N SER A 53 -50.76 -6.21 -24.06
CA SER A 53 -50.10 -4.92 -24.40
C SER A 53 -50.25 -3.72 -23.45
N ALA A 54 -49.13 -3.30 -22.85
CA ALA A 54 -48.64 -1.92 -22.87
C ALA A 54 -47.31 -1.80 -22.10
N SER A 55 -46.24 -1.57 -22.84
CA SER A 55 -45.02 -0.94 -22.32
C SER A 55 -45.30 0.53 -22.04
N CYS A 56 -44.92 1.06 -20.88
CA CYS A 56 -44.80 2.51 -20.71
C CYS A 56 -43.50 2.89 -20.00
N ARG A 57 -42.71 3.65 -20.76
CA ARG A 57 -41.51 4.40 -20.41
C ARG A 57 -41.83 5.59 -19.49
N VAL A 58 -40.86 5.90 -18.65
CA VAL A 58 -40.37 7.21 -18.13
C VAL A 58 -41.22 8.47 -18.36
N PRO A 59 -41.23 9.40 -17.39
CA PRO A 59 -41.30 10.82 -17.72
C PRO A 59 -40.09 11.61 -17.22
N MET A 60 -39.41 12.21 -18.20
CA MET A 60 -38.56 13.40 -18.10
C MET A 60 -39.47 14.61 -17.83
N TRP A 61 -39.17 15.43 -16.82
CA TRP A 61 -39.85 16.73 -16.62
C TRP A 61 -38.91 17.88 -16.99
N ARG A 62 -39.28 18.59 -18.05
CA ARG A 62 -38.69 19.84 -18.55
C ARG A 62 -39.78 20.90 -18.40
N HIS A 63 -39.61 21.88 -17.52
CA HIS A 63 -40.47 23.05 -17.45
C HIS A 63 -39.84 24.23 -18.20
N ARG A 64 -40.56 24.76 -19.19
CA ARG A 64 -40.30 26.06 -19.85
C ARG A 64 -41.56 26.89 -19.61
N ASN A 65 -41.40 28.10 -19.06
CA ASN A 65 -42.46 29.10 -18.96
C ASN A 65 -42.16 30.24 -19.98
N PRO A 66 -43.10 30.65 -20.84
CA PRO A 66 -42.88 31.69 -21.85
C PRO A 66 -43.71 32.96 -21.59
N GLN A 67 -43.10 34.12 -21.31
CA GLN A 67 -43.75 35.44 -21.53
C GLN A 67 -42.72 36.58 -21.78
N ASN A 68 -42.85 37.19 -22.98
CA ASN A 68 -42.63 38.61 -23.35
C ASN A 68 -41.21 39.17 -23.65
N PRO A 69 -41.08 40.26 -24.46
CA PRO A 69 -40.51 40.23 -25.81
C PRO A 69 -39.32 41.21 -25.99
N ALA A 70 -38.84 41.33 -27.22
CA ALA A 70 -37.60 41.98 -27.62
C ALA A 70 -37.56 43.53 -27.59
N GLN A 71 -36.31 44.03 -27.52
CA GLN A 71 -35.73 45.34 -27.95
C GLN A 71 -35.64 46.50 -26.92
N PRO A 72 -34.73 47.50 -27.09
CA PRO A 72 -33.54 47.66 -27.97
C PRO A 72 -32.25 48.16 -27.25
N LEU A 73 -31.17 48.29 -28.04
CA LEU A 73 -29.87 48.93 -27.72
C LEU A 73 -30.01 50.40 -27.29
N GLN A 74 -29.33 50.81 -26.21
CA GLN A 74 -29.04 52.21 -25.91
C GLN A 74 -27.59 52.40 -25.43
N GLN A 75 -26.92 53.33 -26.10
CA GLN A 75 -25.61 53.91 -25.81
C GLN A 75 -25.60 54.66 -24.48
N ILE A 76 -24.54 54.52 -23.69
CA ILE A 76 -24.11 55.53 -22.71
C ILE A 76 -22.59 55.73 -22.89
N THR A 77 -22.24 56.96 -23.24
CA THR A 77 -20.90 57.53 -23.42
C THR A 77 -20.23 57.87 -22.08
N PRO A 78 -18.93 58.25 -22.07
CA PRO A 78 -18.01 57.98 -20.97
C PRO A 78 -18.03 59.08 -19.89
N ILE A 79 -17.72 58.70 -18.65
CA ILE A 79 -17.40 59.66 -17.60
C ILE A 79 -15.87 59.72 -17.48
N MET A 80 -15.35 60.89 -17.83
CA MET A 80 -14.00 61.36 -17.56
C MET A 80 -13.69 61.26 -16.07
N ASN A 81 -12.57 60.61 -15.73
CA ASN A 81 -11.69 61.10 -14.68
C ASN A 81 -10.30 61.22 -15.31
N GLU A 82 -9.99 62.45 -15.70
CA GLU A 82 -8.69 62.89 -16.17
C GLU A 82 -7.92 63.50 -14.98
N HIS A 83 -6.60 63.60 -15.15
CA HIS A 83 -5.56 64.10 -14.23
C HIS A 83 -4.82 62.97 -13.49
N THR A 84 -3.61 62.58 -13.87
CA THR A 84 -2.51 63.37 -14.43
C THR A 84 -1.54 62.52 -15.26
N ASN A 85 -1.18 63.01 -16.43
CA ASN A 85 0.15 62.87 -17.03
C ASN A 85 0.49 64.27 -17.58
N PRO A 86 1.74 64.79 -17.58
CA PRO A 86 2.89 64.09 -18.16
C PRO A 86 4.27 64.27 -17.46
N SER A 87 5.21 63.40 -17.87
CA SER A 87 6.69 63.56 -17.89
C SER A 87 7.50 63.18 -16.64
N PRO A 88 8.78 62.77 -16.77
CA PRO A 88 9.49 62.22 -17.93
C PRO A 88 10.49 61.11 -17.52
N ASP A 89 10.06 59.86 -17.29
CA ASP A 89 11.00 58.75 -17.03
C ASP A 89 10.96 57.71 -18.15
N THR A 90 11.02 58.18 -19.41
CA THR A 90 11.53 57.37 -20.51
C THR A 90 13.05 57.31 -20.39
N ALA A 91 13.52 56.53 -19.42
CA ALA A 91 14.92 56.16 -19.29
C ALA A 91 15.03 54.72 -18.77
N GLY A 92 14.87 53.77 -19.69
CA GLY A 92 15.38 52.40 -19.53
C GLY A 92 14.51 51.46 -18.71
N ALA A 93 13.26 51.24 -19.11
CA ALA A 93 12.59 49.99 -18.75
C ALA A 93 13.39 48.85 -19.40
N ALA A 94 14.30 48.24 -18.64
CA ALA A 94 15.12 47.15 -19.14
C ALA A 94 14.20 46.05 -19.69
N GLU A 95 14.21 45.88 -21.01
CA GLU A 95 13.49 44.81 -21.69
C GLU A 95 14.20 43.50 -21.35
N TRP A 96 13.49 42.62 -20.64
CA TRP A 96 13.99 41.30 -20.28
C TRP A 96 13.42 40.25 -21.23
N PHE A 97 14.29 39.32 -21.61
CA PHE A 97 13.94 38.11 -22.34
C PHE A 97 14.30 36.91 -21.47
N TYR A 98 13.53 35.84 -21.57
CA TYR A 98 13.81 34.58 -20.90
C TYR A 98 13.59 33.40 -21.84
N VAL A 99 14.19 32.25 -21.51
CA VAL A 99 14.01 31.01 -22.26
C VAL A 99 13.09 30.08 -21.48
N ASP A 100 11.97 29.66 -22.06
CA ASP A 100 11.04 28.74 -21.41
C ASP A 100 11.57 27.29 -21.35
N ALA A 101 10.84 26.39 -20.67
CA ALA A 101 11.20 24.98 -20.54
C ALA A 101 11.26 24.24 -21.91
N GLN A 102 10.66 24.81 -22.95
CA GLN A 102 10.64 24.32 -24.32
C GLN A 102 11.78 24.93 -25.17
N ARG A 103 12.70 25.68 -24.54
CA ARG A 103 13.83 26.38 -25.16
C ARG A 103 13.42 27.43 -26.21
N GLN A 104 12.23 28.01 -26.07
CA GLN A 104 11.81 29.14 -26.89
C GLN A 104 12.10 30.46 -26.16
N GLN A 105 12.59 31.45 -26.90
CA GLN A 105 12.85 32.78 -26.37
C GLN A 105 11.52 33.54 -26.28
N GLN A 106 11.18 33.98 -25.07
CA GLN A 106 9.99 34.76 -24.75
C GLN A 106 10.42 36.18 -24.35
N GLY A 107 9.77 37.20 -24.91
CA GLY A 107 10.01 38.60 -24.59
C GLY A 107 9.51 39.57 -25.67
N PRO A 108 9.58 40.89 -25.44
CA PRO A 108 10.15 41.57 -24.26
C PRO A 108 9.15 41.68 -23.09
N LEU A 109 9.58 41.32 -21.88
CA LEU A 109 8.82 41.53 -20.64
C LEU A 109 9.47 42.65 -19.81
N GLY A 110 8.64 43.42 -19.10
CA GLY A 110 9.10 44.39 -18.12
C GLY A 110 9.62 43.71 -16.84
N LYS A 111 10.58 44.34 -16.15
CA LYS A 111 11.21 43.84 -14.90
C LYS A 111 10.16 43.38 -13.85
N GLU A 112 9.07 44.12 -13.70
CA GLU A 112 8.02 43.79 -12.72
C GLU A 112 7.20 42.55 -13.10
N GLN A 113 6.92 42.34 -14.40
CA GLN A 113 6.21 41.16 -14.87
C GLN A 113 7.08 39.90 -14.74
N LEU A 114 8.38 40.03 -15.00
CA LEU A 114 9.35 38.95 -14.77
C LEU A 114 9.38 38.58 -13.29
N LEU A 115 9.49 39.57 -12.38
CA LEU A 115 9.45 39.36 -10.93
C LEU A 115 8.17 38.66 -10.48
N ALA A 116 7.01 39.05 -11.01
CA ALA A 116 5.74 38.41 -10.68
C ALA A 116 5.71 36.93 -11.12
N GLN A 117 6.32 36.55 -12.25
CA GLN A 117 6.37 35.16 -12.69
C GLN A 117 7.32 34.31 -11.84
N VAL A 118 8.42 34.91 -11.37
CA VAL A 118 9.36 34.26 -10.43
C VAL A 118 8.70 34.04 -9.08
N GLN A 119 8.01 35.05 -8.54
CA GLN A 119 7.28 34.94 -7.27
C GLN A 119 6.17 33.88 -7.31
N ASN A 120 5.53 33.70 -8.47
CA ASN A 120 4.49 32.68 -8.65
C ASN A 120 5.05 31.27 -8.95
N GLY A 121 6.37 31.08 -8.95
CA GLY A 121 7.02 29.79 -9.20
C GLY A 121 6.88 29.28 -10.64
N LEU A 122 6.47 30.14 -11.58
CA LEU A 122 6.29 29.81 -12.99
C LEU A 122 7.62 29.77 -13.75
N LEU A 123 8.63 30.49 -13.25
CA LEU A 123 9.99 30.50 -13.80
C LEU A 123 10.94 29.87 -12.79
N PRO A 124 11.52 28.69 -13.08
CA PRO A 124 12.49 28.06 -12.19
C PRO A 124 13.78 28.90 -12.11
N ALA A 125 14.47 28.83 -10.97
CA ALA A 125 15.60 29.72 -10.64
C ALA A 125 16.83 29.56 -11.55
N ASP A 126 16.90 28.49 -12.34
CA ASP A 126 17.93 28.21 -13.34
C ASP A 126 17.59 28.73 -14.75
N THR A 127 16.42 29.36 -14.92
CA THR A 127 15.99 29.94 -16.19
C THR A 127 16.98 30.98 -16.69
N LEU A 128 17.40 30.86 -17.95
CA LEU A 128 18.27 31.83 -18.60
C LEU A 128 17.48 33.08 -18.94
N VAL A 129 17.96 34.21 -18.41
CA VAL A 129 17.42 35.54 -18.65
C VAL A 129 18.49 36.43 -19.28
N TRP A 130 18.04 37.35 -20.13
CA TRP A 130 18.91 38.32 -20.79
C TRP A 130 18.23 39.69 -20.79
N LYS A 131 19.04 40.74 -20.65
CA LYS A 131 18.61 42.13 -20.77
C LYS A 131 19.49 42.89 -21.74
N ASN A 132 18.94 43.92 -22.36
CA ASN A 132 19.71 44.87 -23.16
C ASN A 132 20.92 45.40 -22.34
N GLY A 133 22.14 45.13 -22.83
CA GLY A 133 23.40 45.49 -22.18
C GLY A 133 24.15 44.34 -21.47
N MET A 134 23.61 43.12 -21.46
CA MET A 134 24.31 41.94 -20.93
C MET A 134 25.10 41.23 -22.05
N SER A 135 26.34 40.83 -21.77
CA SER A 135 27.23 40.21 -22.77
C SER A 135 26.79 38.81 -23.20
N ASP A 136 26.12 38.06 -22.32
CA ASP A 136 25.60 36.72 -22.56
C ASP A 136 24.36 36.44 -21.70
N TRP A 137 23.58 35.40 -22.03
CA TRP A 137 22.46 34.92 -21.22
C TRP A 137 22.94 34.45 -19.84
N GLN A 138 22.30 34.91 -18.76
CA GLN A 138 22.67 34.54 -17.39
C GLN A 138 21.51 33.87 -16.68
N ALA A 139 21.81 32.92 -15.79
CA ALA A 139 20.78 32.24 -15.02
C ALA A 139 20.15 33.20 -14.00
N LEU A 140 18.84 33.12 -13.81
CA LEU A 140 18.08 34.02 -12.94
C LEU A 140 18.65 34.10 -11.51
N ASN A 141 19.13 32.97 -10.97
CA ASN A 141 19.78 32.86 -9.67
C ASN A 141 21.16 33.54 -9.54
N THR A 142 21.77 33.98 -10.63
CA THR A 142 23.06 34.69 -10.62
C THR A 142 22.92 36.21 -10.55
N ILE A 143 21.69 36.73 -10.59
CA ILE A 143 21.40 38.17 -10.58
C ILE A 143 20.93 38.60 -9.17
N PRO A 144 21.76 39.30 -8.37
CA PRO A 144 21.43 39.69 -6.99
C PRO A 144 20.18 40.59 -6.89
N ASP A 145 19.92 41.36 -7.94
CA ASP A 145 18.85 42.37 -8.01
C ASP A 145 17.43 41.77 -8.01
N LEU A 146 17.30 40.46 -8.23
CA LEU A 146 16.04 39.71 -8.25
C LEU A 146 15.90 38.75 -7.04
N LEU A 147 16.96 38.59 -6.23
CA LEU A 147 17.02 37.68 -5.07
C LEU A 147 16.44 38.30 -3.78
N LEU A 148 16.20 39.61 -3.72
CA LEU A 148 15.63 40.28 -2.55
C LEU A 148 14.15 39.94 -2.27
N ALA A 149 13.48 39.23 -3.17
CA ALA A 149 12.13 38.69 -2.96
C ALA A 149 12.11 37.33 -2.23
N ASP A 150 13.28 36.71 -2.01
CA ASP A 150 13.44 35.34 -1.51
C ASP A 150 13.62 35.23 0.01
N HIS A 151 13.05 36.16 0.79
CA HIS A 151 13.10 36.11 2.25
C HIS A 151 11.70 36.00 2.85
N ARG A 152 11.12 34.80 2.73
CA ARG A 152 10.42 34.04 3.79
C ARG A 152 9.69 32.83 3.21
N GLN A 153 10.39 31.70 3.11
CA GLN A 153 9.83 30.40 3.45
C GLN A 153 10.98 29.44 3.73
N ASP A 154 11.08 29.06 5.01
CA ASP A 154 12.04 28.10 5.53
C ASP A 154 12.01 26.79 4.72
N ALA A 155 13.22 26.28 4.49
CA ALA A 155 13.55 25.16 3.66
C ALA A 155 12.82 23.85 4.06
N ALA A 156 12.00 23.33 3.16
CA ALA A 156 11.74 21.90 3.03
C ALA A 156 12.85 21.29 2.13
N PRO A 157 13.36 20.07 2.43
CA PRO A 157 14.43 19.47 1.65
C PRO A 157 14.00 19.21 0.19
N PRO A 158 14.94 19.26 -0.77
CA PRO A 158 14.64 19.23 -2.20
C PRO A 158 13.90 17.95 -2.61
N PRO A 159 12.86 18.03 -3.46
CA PRO A 159 12.27 16.85 -4.05
C PRO A 159 13.31 16.19 -4.97
N ALA A 160 13.78 15.02 -4.55
CA ALA A 160 14.48 14.12 -5.44
C ALA A 160 13.61 13.89 -6.69
N GLN A 161 14.15 14.29 -7.84
CA GLN A 161 13.81 13.85 -9.20
C GLN A 161 12.36 13.41 -9.39
N ALA A 162 11.58 14.26 -10.07
CA ALA A 162 10.32 13.91 -10.68
C ALA A 162 10.48 12.68 -11.59
N ALA A 163 10.35 11.49 -11.00
CA ALA A 163 9.90 10.32 -11.73
C ALA A 163 8.51 10.68 -12.24
N ILE A 164 8.34 10.64 -13.56
CA ILE A 164 7.05 10.74 -14.23
C ILE A 164 6.13 9.70 -13.60
N ALA A 165 5.28 10.14 -12.66
CA ALA A 165 4.19 9.33 -12.17
C ALA A 165 3.14 9.30 -13.29
N PRO A 166 2.81 8.14 -13.89
CA PRO A 166 1.62 8.09 -14.71
C PRO A 166 0.43 8.45 -13.83
N ALA A 167 -0.46 9.28 -14.37
CA ALA A 167 -1.67 9.78 -13.75
C ALA A 167 -2.20 8.84 -12.66
N SER A 168 -2.30 9.37 -11.43
CA SER A 168 -2.94 8.68 -10.32
C SER A 168 -4.40 8.40 -10.69
N THR A 169 -4.65 7.23 -11.28
CA THR A 169 -5.93 6.57 -11.14
C THR A 169 -6.18 6.50 -9.64
N ASP A 170 -7.22 7.17 -9.18
CA ASP A 170 -7.78 7.03 -7.84
C ASP A 170 -8.23 5.56 -7.68
N ILE A 171 -7.27 4.66 -7.46
CA ILE A 171 -7.53 3.29 -7.05
C ILE A 171 -8.06 3.45 -5.65
N SER A 172 -9.39 3.49 -5.55
CA SER A 172 -10.12 3.53 -4.29
C SER A 172 -9.41 2.65 -3.27
N HIS A 173 -8.77 3.28 -2.28
CA HIS A 173 -8.05 2.62 -1.18
C HIS A 173 -8.95 1.69 -0.34
N SER A 174 -10.21 1.52 -0.71
CA SER A 174 -11.23 0.80 0.04
C SER A 174 -11.30 -0.71 -0.24
N ASP A 175 -10.77 -1.22 -1.37
CA ASP A 175 -10.80 -2.66 -1.67
C ASP A 175 -9.43 -3.31 -1.83
N ILE A 176 -8.59 -3.14 -0.80
CA ILE A 176 -7.30 -3.82 -0.71
C ILE A 176 -7.46 -5.12 0.08
N VAL A 177 -7.25 -6.26 -0.59
CA VAL A 177 -7.33 -7.58 0.03
C VAL A 177 -6.01 -7.89 0.75
N HIS A 178 -6.04 -7.81 2.08
CA HIS A 178 -4.92 -8.21 2.93
C HIS A 178 -4.76 -9.73 3.00
N ALA A 179 -3.51 -10.20 2.91
CA ALA A 179 -3.17 -11.61 3.01
C ALA A 179 -3.47 -12.14 4.42
N GLY A 180 -4.27 -13.20 4.48
CA GLY A 180 -4.60 -13.89 5.74
C GLY A 180 -3.38 -14.53 6.41
N PHE A 181 -3.53 -14.82 7.71
CA PHE A 181 -2.52 -15.55 8.48
C PHE A 181 -2.10 -16.86 7.79
N TRP A 182 -3.06 -17.71 7.39
CA TRP A 182 -2.77 -18.99 6.76
C TRP A 182 -2.05 -18.91 5.41
N ARG A 183 -2.30 -17.87 4.60
CA ARG A 183 -1.53 -17.63 3.35
C ARG A 183 -0.06 -17.31 3.65
N ARG A 184 0.19 -16.56 4.72
CA ARG A 184 1.55 -16.25 5.19
C ARG A 184 2.24 -17.49 5.74
N VAL A 185 1.51 -18.33 6.50
CA VAL A 185 2.04 -19.62 6.97
C VAL A 185 2.40 -20.52 5.79
N ALA A 186 1.51 -20.69 4.81
CA ALA A 186 1.78 -21.48 3.62
C ALA A 186 3.01 -20.96 2.84
N ALA A 187 3.09 -19.65 2.62
CA ALA A 187 4.24 -19.04 1.97
C ALA A 187 5.54 -19.26 2.75
N ASN A 188 5.51 -19.10 4.08
CA ASN A 188 6.66 -19.34 4.96
C ASN A 188 7.11 -20.81 4.95
N VAL A 189 6.17 -21.77 4.82
CA VAL A 189 6.52 -23.20 4.67
C VAL A 189 7.33 -23.40 3.39
N ILE A 190 6.85 -22.88 2.25
CA ILE A 190 7.58 -23.00 0.98
C ILE A 190 8.94 -22.30 1.07
N ASP A 191 8.96 -21.07 1.58
CA ASP A 191 10.20 -20.31 1.72
C ASP A 191 11.20 -21.03 2.65
N SER A 192 10.74 -21.69 3.71
CA SER A 192 11.60 -22.45 4.63
C SER A 192 12.25 -23.66 3.97
N LEU A 193 11.57 -24.31 3.01
CA LEU A 193 12.16 -25.42 2.24
C LEU A 193 13.27 -24.92 1.31
N VAL A 194 13.03 -23.81 0.62
CA VAL A 194 14.02 -23.19 -0.29
C VAL A 194 15.25 -22.73 0.49
N VAL A 195 15.02 -21.95 1.55
CA VAL A 195 16.09 -21.41 2.41
C VAL A 195 16.82 -22.52 3.14
N GLY A 196 16.08 -23.52 3.64
CA GLY A 196 16.66 -24.69 4.30
C GLY A 196 17.57 -25.48 3.37
N ALA A 197 17.09 -25.80 2.16
CA ALA A 197 17.90 -26.48 1.14
C ALA A 197 19.17 -25.68 0.80
N LEU A 198 19.04 -24.36 0.58
CA LEU A 198 20.19 -23.49 0.31
C LEU A 198 21.17 -23.45 1.48
N SER A 199 20.66 -23.43 2.72
CA SER A 199 21.48 -23.45 3.92
C SER A 199 22.23 -24.77 4.07
N TYR A 200 21.60 -25.92 3.78
CA TYR A 200 22.26 -27.23 3.80
C TYR A 200 23.30 -27.40 2.69
N ILE A 201 23.06 -26.85 1.50
CA ILE A 201 24.03 -26.82 0.39
C ILE A 201 25.32 -26.10 0.80
N ILE A 202 25.23 -25.08 1.66
CA ILE A 202 26.40 -24.35 2.18
C ILE A 202 26.98 -25.05 3.41
N LEU A 203 26.13 -25.50 4.33
CA LEU A 203 26.52 -26.11 5.60
C LEU A 203 27.32 -27.40 5.39
N ILE A 204 26.82 -28.34 4.56
CA ILE A 204 27.44 -29.66 4.41
C ILE A 204 28.90 -29.57 3.91
N PRO A 205 29.23 -28.84 2.82
CA PRO A 205 30.62 -28.71 2.39
C PRO A 205 31.52 -28.04 3.42
N VAL A 206 31.03 -27.01 4.11
CA VAL A 206 31.79 -26.32 5.16
C VAL A 206 32.12 -27.30 6.31
N MET A 207 31.16 -28.12 6.72
CA MET A 207 31.38 -29.16 7.74
C MET A 207 32.42 -30.20 7.28
N LEU A 208 32.33 -30.68 6.04
CA LEU A 208 33.26 -31.66 5.49
C LEU A 208 34.69 -31.12 5.40
N VAL A 209 34.85 -29.86 4.96
CA VAL A 209 36.17 -29.19 4.91
C VAL A 209 36.73 -28.95 6.31
N ALA A 210 35.88 -28.69 7.29
CA ALA A 210 36.27 -28.55 8.69
C ALA A 210 36.57 -29.90 9.40
N GLY A 211 36.50 -31.03 8.69
CA GLY A 211 36.87 -32.35 9.20
C GLY A 211 35.73 -33.13 9.87
N PHE A 212 34.49 -32.64 9.80
CA PHE A 212 33.32 -33.32 10.35
C PHE A 212 32.63 -34.20 9.32
N SER A 213 32.14 -35.37 9.74
CA SER A 213 31.39 -36.29 8.90
C SER A 213 29.89 -35.97 8.89
N LEU A 214 29.14 -36.67 8.03
CA LEU A 214 27.67 -36.56 8.03
C LEU A 214 27.01 -37.15 9.29
N ALA A 215 27.75 -37.92 10.11
CA ALA A 215 27.24 -38.48 11.36
C ALA A 215 26.84 -37.40 12.38
N VAL A 216 27.43 -36.20 12.27
CA VAL A 216 27.07 -35.04 13.10
C VAL A 216 25.60 -34.64 12.95
N PHE A 217 25.01 -34.84 11.76
CA PHE A 217 23.57 -34.58 11.56
C PHE A 217 22.67 -35.58 12.31
N ALA A 218 23.21 -36.74 12.68
CA ALA A 218 22.54 -37.72 13.54
C ALA A 218 22.83 -37.48 15.03
N GLY A 219 23.56 -36.41 15.38
CA GLY A 219 23.93 -36.08 16.77
C GLY A 219 25.22 -36.74 17.25
N ASP A 220 25.93 -37.47 16.38
CA ASP A 220 27.19 -38.13 16.71
C ASP A 220 28.37 -37.17 16.47
N ILE A 221 28.76 -36.48 17.54
CA ILE A 221 29.92 -35.57 17.53
C ILE A 221 31.13 -36.36 18.05
N PRO A 222 32.22 -36.46 17.26
CA PRO A 222 33.43 -37.16 17.69
C PRO A 222 33.97 -36.60 19.02
N SER A 223 34.18 -37.49 19.99
CA SER A 223 34.77 -37.14 21.29
C SER A 223 36.12 -36.43 21.09
N GLY A 224 36.30 -35.28 21.75
CA GLY A 224 37.51 -34.46 21.61
C GLY A 224 37.45 -33.39 20.51
N GLN A 225 36.38 -33.32 19.72
CA GLN A 225 36.14 -32.23 18.74
C GLN A 225 34.97 -31.31 19.12
N GLU A 226 34.43 -31.45 20.34
CA GLU A 226 33.25 -30.71 20.82
C GLU A 226 33.46 -29.19 20.83
N ASP A 227 34.63 -28.73 21.27
CA ASP A 227 34.99 -27.31 21.29
C ASP A 227 35.08 -26.75 19.86
N SER A 228 35.79 -27.45 18.98
CA SER A 228 35.93 -27.06 17.57
C SER A 228 34.58 -27.01 16.85
N PHE A 229 33.72 -28.00 17.12
CA PHE A 229 32.36 -28.03 16.59
C PHE A 229 31.54 -26.83 17.09
N THR A 230 31.60 -26.54 18.38
CA THR A 230 30.87 -25.43 19.00
C THR A 230 31.29 -24.08 18.42
N TRP A 231 32.59 -23.82 18.31
CA TRP A 231 33.10 -22.57 17.72
C TRP A 231 32.74 -22.44 16.24
N LEU A 232 32.81 -23.53 15.48
CA LEU A 232 32.40 -23.54 14.07
C LEU A 232 30.91 -23.20 13.93
N MET A 233 30.04 -23.81 14.74
CA MET A 233 28.60 -23.54 14.74
C MET A 233 28.28 -22.11 15.17
N LEU A 234 28.97 -21.61 16.21
CA LEU A 234 28.77 -20.26 16.72
C LEU A 234 29.12 -19.19 15.67
N GLY A 235 30.15 -19.42 14.84
CA GLY A 235 30.47 -18.55 13.71
C GLY A 235 29.53 -18.72 12.51
N LEU A 236 29.15 -19.96 12.20
CA LEU A 236 28.42 -20.29 10.97
C LEU A 236 26.92 -19.94 11.04
N TYR A 237 26.23 -20.17 12.16
CA TYR A 237 24.81 -19.88 12.26
C TYR A 237 24.45 -18.41 12.04
N PRO A 238 25.12 -17.43 12.69
CA PRO A 238 24.87 -16.00 12.43
C PRO A 238 25.13 -15.62 10.97
N LEU A 239 26.16 -16.20 10.35
CA LEU A 239 26.46 -15.99 8.93
C LEU A 239 25.30 -16.50 8.05
N LEU A 240 24.82 -17.72 8.29
CA LEU A 240 23.68 -18.29 7.55
C LEU A 240 22.40 -17.47 7.75
N TYR A 241 22.10 -17.02 8.97
CA TYR A 241 20.95 -16.14 9.22
C TYR A 241 21.09 -14.79 8.49
N THR A 242 22.30 -14.24 8.41
CA THR A 242 22.57 -13.00 7.67
C THR A 242 22.41 -13.20 6.16
N LEU A 243 22.90 -14.31 5.60
CA LEU A 243 22.68 -14.67 4.19
C LEU A 243 21.19 -14.81 3.88
N ASN A 244 20.41 -15.40 4.79
CA ASN A 244 18.97 -15.46 4.66
C ASN A 244 18.33 -14.08 4.71
N ALA A 245 18.75 -13.20 5.63
CA ALA A 245 18.27 -11.82 5.66
C ALA A 245 18.53 -11.07 4.34
N ILE A 246 19.71 -11.31 3.74
CA ILE A 246 20.06 -10.78 2.41
C ILE A 246 19.14 -11.34 1.34
N TYR A 247 18.90 -12.66 1.30
CA TYR A 247 17.96 -13.29 0.38
C TYR A 247 16.57 -12.67 0.47
N TYR A 248 16.01 -12.58 1.68
CA TYR A 248 14.68 -12.00 1.91
C TYR A 248 14.63 -10.52 1.54
N GLY A 249 15.64 -9.73 1.92
CA GLY A 249 15.72 -8.30 1.64
C GLY A 249 15.86 -8.01 0.13
N TRP A 250 16.67 -8.79 -0.57
CA TRP A 250 16.87 -8.67 -2.01
C TRP A 250 15.64 -9.10 -2.81
N MET A 251 15.05 -10.24 -2.46
CA MET A 251 13.92 -10.78 -3.21
C MET A 251 12.66 -9.92 -3.03
N GLN A 252 12.46 -9.32 -1.85
CA GLN A 252 11.31 -8.43 -1.60
C GLN A 252 11.50 -6.99 -2.11
N SER A 253 12.73 -6.53 -2.34
CA SER A 253 12.96 -5.21 -2.95
C SER A 253 12.86 -5.23 -4.48
N ARG A 254 12.95 -6.41 -5.09
CA ARG A 254 12.73 -6.63 -6.53
C ARG A 254 11.29 -6.29 -6.96
N PRO A 255 11.05 -6.09 -8.28
CA PRO A 255 9.72 -5.74 -8.79
C PRO A 255 8.61 -6.73 -8.41
N ALA A 256 8.96 -8.00 -8.16
CA ALA A 256 8.02 -9.02 -7.70
C ALA A 256 7.52 -8.78 -6.26
N GLN A 257 8.30 -8.07 -5.42
CA GLN A 257 7.98 -7.76 -4.02
C GLN A 257 7.64 -8.98 -3.15
N ALA A 258 8.09 -10.16 -3.54
CA ALA A 258 7.67 -11.42 -2.98
C ALA A 258 8.83 -12.41 -3.05
N THR A 259 8.99 -13.20 -2.00
CA THR A 259 9.85 -14.38 -1.99
C THR A 259 9.24 -15.51 -2.81
N LEU A 260 9.99 -16.58 -3.09
CA LEU A 260 9.52 -17.65 -3.97
C LEU A 260 8.22 -18.31 -3.45
N GLY A 261 8.12 -18.55 -2.15
CA GLY A 261 6.90 -19.04 -1.51
C GLY A 261 5.75 -18.03 -1.56
N LYS A 262 6.04 -16.75 -1.33
CA LYS A 262 5.03 -15.69 -1.45
C LYS A 262 4.52 -15.53 -2.88
N MET A 263 5.39 -15.68 -3.88
CA MET A 263 5.01 -15.69 -5.29
C MET A 263 4.09 -16.87 -5.61
N ALA A 264 4.37 -18.06 -5.07
CA ALA A 264 3.53 -19.24 -5.24
C ALA A 264 2.13 -19.08 -4.61
N CYS A 265 2.03 -18.44 -3.44
CA CYS A 265 0.77 -18.13 -2.77
C CYS A 265 0.07 -16.86 -3.30
N GLY A 266 0.62 -16.21 -4.34
CA GLY A 266 0.07 -15.00 -4.93
C GLY A 266 0.00 -13.80 -3.98
N ILE A 267 0.95 -13.68 -3.04
CA ILE A 267 1.05 -12.56 -2.11
C ILE A 267 2.34 -11.77 -2.31
N LYS A 268 2.31 -10.49 -1.96
CA LYS A 268 3.49 -9.61 -2.01
C LYS A 268 3.57 -8.70 -0.79
N VAL A 269 4.78 -8.23 -0.49
CA VAL A 269 5.09 -7.33 0.62
C VAL A 269 5.23 -5.91 0.09
N VAL A 270 4.39 -5.01 0.59
CA VAL A 270 4.42 -3.59 0.25
C VAL A 270 4.57 -2.76 1.53
N GLY A 271 4.87 -1.48 1.37
CA GLY A 271 4.84 -0.53 2.48
C GLY A 271 3.44 -0.03 2.82
N ASN A 272 3.34 0.95 3.72
CA ASN A 272 2.07 1.42 4.25
C ASN A 272 1.13 2.01 3.19
N HIS A 273 1.67 2.56 2.11
CA HIS A 273 0.92 3.21 1.03
C HIS A 273 0.93 2.36 -0.25
N GLY A 274 1.33 1.08 -0.18
CA GLY A 274 1.44 0.21 -1.34
C GLY A 274 2.77 0.36 -2.10
N GLU A 275 3.69 1.17 -1.59
CA GLU A 275 4.98 1.40 -2.21
C GLU A 275 5.89 0.16 -2.14
N ARG A 276 6.89 0.13 -3.04
CA ARG A 276 7.94 -0.89 -3.01
C ARG A 276 8.80 -0.76 -1.76
N ILE A 277 9.11 -1.88 -1.12
CA ILE A 277 10.00 -1.87 0.04
C ILE A 277 11.45 -1.75 -0.40
N SER A 278 12.25 -0.98 0.35
CA SER A 278 13.70 -0.91 0.13
C SER A 278 14.38 -2.21 0.60
N PHE A 279 15.58 -2.47 0.07
CA PHE A 279 16.40 -3.62 0.46
C PHE A 279 16.61 -3.68 1.97
N TRP A 280 17.06 -2.57 2.58
CA TRP A 280 17.31 -2.48 4.02
C TRP A 280 16.07 -2.69 4.85
N ARG A 281 14.91 -2.19 4.41
CA ARG A 281 13.65 -2.44 5.10
C ARG A 281 13.28 -3.92 5.06
N GLY A 282 13.49 -4.59 3.93
CA GLY A 282 13.30 -6.04 3.81
C GLY A 282 14.28 -6.87 4.66
N PHE A 283 15.55 -6.44 4.73
CA PHE A 283 16.60 -7.06 5.54
C PHE A 283 16.28 -7.00 7.02
N TRP A 284 15.99 -5.80 7.54
CA TRP A 284 15.59 -5.62 8.94
C TRP A 284 14.27 -6.30 9.29
N ARG A 285 13.33 -6.42 8.33
CA ARG A 285 12.09 -7.17 8.52
C ARG A 285 12.33 -8.65 8.81
N TYR A 286 13.38 -9.26 8.26
CA TYR A 286 13.75 -10.63 8.56
C TYR A 286 14.31 -10.76 9.99
N PHE A 287 15.20 -9.86 10.41
CA PHE A 287 15.68 -9.83 11.79
C PHE A 287 14.57 -9.54 12.79
N ALA A 288 13.65 -8.62 12.48
CA ALA A 288 12.47 -8.37 13.30
C ALA A 288 11.57 -9.61 13.41
N PHE A 289 11.43 -10.38 12.32
CA PHE A 289 10.73 -11.67 12.37
C PHE A 289 11.42 -12.66 13.31
N ILE A 290 12.73 -12.84 13.21
CA ILE A 290 13.51 -13.73 14.09
C ILE A 290 13.39 -13.26 15.54
N PHE A 291 13.60 -11.97 15.79
CA PHE A 291 13.51 -11.36 17.11
C PHE A 291 12.13 -11.59 17.74
N VAL A 292 11.06 -11.30 17.00
CA VAL A 292 9.69 -11.54 17.48
C VAL A 292 9.48 -13.03 17.74
N CYS A 293 9.92 -13.93 16.86
CA CYS A 293 9.78 -15.37 17.08
C CYS A 293 10.51 -15.84 18.34
N LEU A 294 11.74 -15.37 18.55
CA LEU A 294 12.58 -15.75 19.69
C LEU A 294 11.99 -15.24 21.01
N PHE A 295 11.62 -13.96 21.09
CA PHE A 295 11.14 -13.34 22.32
C PHE A 295 9.69 -13.66 22.66
N THR A 296 8.85 -13.98 21.67
CA THR A 296 7.42 -14.26 21.88
C THR A 296 7.05 -15.73 21.70
N LEU A 297 8.03 -16.62 21.50
CA LEU A 297 7.82 -18.03 21.16
C LEU A 297 6.79 -18.22 20.02
N GLY A 298 6.84 -17.32 19.03
CA GLY A 298 5.94 -17.32 17.87
C GLY A 298 4.56 -16.68 18.08
N ILE A 299 4.19 -16.28 19.29
CA ILE A 299 2.88 -15.64 19.58
C ILE A 299 2.70 -14.34 18.77
N GLY A 300 3.78 -13.57 18.58
CA GLY A 300 3.75 -12.32 17.82
C GLY A 300 3.39 -12.49 16.33
N LEU A 301 3.44 -13.71 15.79
CA LEU A 301 2.95 -14.03 14.44
C LEU A 301 1.44 -14.25 14.43
N VAL A 302 0.89 -14.83 15.50
CA VAL A 302 -0.53 -15.19 15.62
C VAL A 302 -1.41 -13.93 15.72
N ILE A 303 -0.87 -12.82 16.23
CA ILE A 303 -1.55 -11.51 16.26
C ILE A 303 -2.02 -11.08 14.86
N ALA A 304 -1.33 -11.50 13.78
CA ALA A 304 -1.76 -11.24 12.41
C ALA A 304 -3.12 -11.86 12.05
N ALA A 305 -3.57 -12.89 12.77
CA ALA A 305 -4.89 -13.50 12.57
C ALA A 305 -6.03 -12.65 13.15
N PHE A 306 -5.73 -11.81 14.15
CA PHE A 306 -6.73 -11.06 14.93
C PHE A 306 -6.76 -9.56 14.62
N THR A 307 -5.79 -9.05 13.85
CA THR A 307 -5.73 -7.61 13.50
C THR A 307 -6.54 -7.28 12.26
N GLU A 308 -7.19 -6.10 12.25
CA GLU A 308 -8.05 -5.64 11.15
C GLU A 308 -7.32 -5.61 9.79
N ARG A 309 -6.07 -5.12 9.79
CA ARG A 309 -5.20 -5.09 8.59
C ARG A 309 -4.35 -6.35 8.41
N LYS A 310 -4.57 -7.38 9.23
CA LYS A 310 -3.83 -8.66 9.22
C LYS A 310 -2.30 -8.49 9.23
N ARG A 311 -1.81 -7.63 10.13
CA ARG A 311 -0.38 -7.29 10.27
C ARG A 311 0.23 -8.08 11.43
N ALA A 312 1.40 -8.67 11.19
CA ALA A 312 2.19 -9.31 12.24
C ALA A 312 2.99 -8.27 13.03
N LEU A 313 3.46 -8.61 14.24
CA LEU A 313 4.22 -7.68 15.07
C LEU A 313 5.50 -7.17 14.38
N HIS A 314 6.24 -8.05 13.70
CA HIS A 314 7.42 -7.67 12.91
C HIS A 314 7.08 -6.77 11.71
N ASP A 315 5.91 -6.97 11.09
CA ASP A 315 5.44 -6.12 10.00
C ASP A 315 5.03 -4.71 10.52
N MET A 316 4.55 -4.61 11.76
CA MET A 316 4.28 -3.33 12.43
C MET A 316 5.57 -2.56 12.71
N MET A 317 6.58 -3.24 13.27
CA MET A 317 7.90 -2.65 13.54
C MET A 317 8.56 -2.08 12.28
N CYS A 318 8.40 -2.74 11.13
CA CYS A 318 9.01 -2.31 9.88
C CYS A 318 8.09 -1.45 8.99
N GLY A 319 6.86 -1.13 9.44
CA GLY A 319 5.91 -0.36 8.63
C GLY A 319 5.57 -1.03 7.29
N THR A 320 5.45 -2.36 7.30
CA THR A 320 5.14 -3.17 6.11
C THR A 320 3.78 -3.84 6.23
N LEU A 321 3.25 -4.26 5.08
CA LEU A 321 2.01 -5.02 4.97
C LEU A 321 2.10 -6.04 3.84
N VAL A 322 1.36 -7.13 3.97
CA VAL A 322 1.31 -8.18 2.95
C VAL A 322 -0.09 -8.25 2.38
N VAL A 323 -0.15 -8.15 1.07
CA VAL A 323 -1.38 -8.05 0.28
C VAL A 323 -1.37 -9.06 -0.84
N ASP A 324 -2.52 -9.22 -1.46
CA ASP A 324 -2.62 -9.96 -2.70
C ASP A 324 -1.70 -9.37 -3.80
N LYS A 325 -1.21 -10.22 -4.70
CA LYS A 325 -0.32 -9.85 -5.81
C LYS A 325 -0.89 -8.69 -6.64
N TRP A 326 -2.21 -8.68 -6.85
CA TRP A 326 -2.89 -7.68 -7.68
C TRP A 326 -3.32 -6.42 -6.93
N ALA A 327 -3.11 -6.35 -5.61
CA ALA A 327 -3.35 -5.13 -4.85
C ALA A 327 -2.41 -3.99 -5.32
N TYR A 328 -2.91 -2.75 -5.33
CA TYR A 328 -2.18 -1.57 -5.84
C TYR A 328 -1.69 -1.72 -7.30
N SER A 329 -2.41 -2.48 -8.11
CA SER A 329 -2.15 -2.61 -9.55
C SER A 329 -3.32 -2.06 -10.35
N ASN A 330 -3.13 -1.86 -11.65
CA ASN A 330 -4.16 -1.38 -12.57
C ASN A 330 -5.33 -2.37 -12.76
N ARG A 331 -5.27 -3.56 -12.14
CA ARG A 331 -6.29 -4.61 -12.19
C ARG A 331 -6.68 -5.12 -10.80
N PRO A 332 -7.25 -4.27 -9.92
CA PRO A 332 -7.62 -4.67 -8.57
C PRO A 332 -8.73 -5.73 -8.53
N GLU A 333 -9.49 -5.92 -9.61
CA GLU A 333 -10.55 -6.94 -9.76
C GLU A 333 -10.02 -8.38 -9.76
N LEU A 334 -8.73 -8.58 -10.04
CA LEU A 334 -8.09 -9.91 -10.02
C LEU A 334 -7.70 -10.37 -8.61
N GLN A 335 -7.95 -9.54 -7.58
CA GLN A 335 -7.62 -9.88 -6.20
C GLN A 335 -8.43 -11.08 -5.70
N THR A 336 -7.74 -12.07 -5.15
CA THR A 336 -8.39 -13.26 -4.58
C THR A 336 -8.62 -13.09 -3.09
N ARG A 337 -9.89 -13.23 -2.67
CA ARG A 337 -10.26 -13.28 -1.25
C ARG A 337 -10.18 -14.70 -0.73
N GLY A 338 -9.67 -14.87 0.49
CA GLY A 338 -9.56 -16.18 1.13
C GLY A 338 -8.24 -16.89 0.85
N LEU A 339 -8.24 -18.21 0.96
CA LEU A 339 -7.05 -19.06 0.85
C LEU A 339 -7.00 -19.69 -0.56
N ASP A 340 -5.92 -19.44 -1.29
CA ASP A 340 -5.68 -19.98 -2.62
C ASP A 340 -5.46 -21.50 -2.60
N THR A 341 -5.66 -22.15 -3.75
CA THR A 341 -5.54 -23.60 -3.89
C THR A 341 -4.14 -24.09 -3.51
N VAL A 342 -3.09 -23.37 -3.92
CA VAL A 342 -1.70 -23.70 -3.60
C VAL A 342 -1.50 -23.69 -2.09
N SER A 343 -1.95 -22.64 -1.40
CA SER A 343 -1.86 -22.55 0.06
C SER A 343 -2.60 -23.69 0.76
N LYS A 344 -3.78 -24.12 0.30
CA LYS A 344 -4.50 -25.27 0.87
C LYS A 344 -3.69 -26.56 0.73
N VAL A 345 -3.17 -26.84 -0.46
CA VAL A 345 -2.39 -28.05 -0.74
C VAL A 345 -1.12 -28.07 0.09
N VAL A 346 -0.38 -26.96 0.12
CA VAL A 346 0.86 -26.85 0.91
C VAL A 346 0.62 -27.07 2.39
N LEU A 347 -0.43 -26.45 2.96
CA LEU A 347 -0.77 -26.64 4.37
C LEU A 347 -1.19 -28.09 4.68
N ALA A 348 -1.92 -28.74 3.77
CA ALA A 348 -2.32 -30.14 3.94
C ALA A 348 -1.10 -31.07 3.92
N ILE A 349 -0.19 -30.91 2.95
CA ILE A 349 1.05 -31.69 2.86
C ILE A 349 1.89 -31.45 4.12
N TYR A 350 2.06 -30.19 4.53
CA TYR A 350 2.84 -29.85 5.71
C TYR A 350 2.26 -30.45 7.00
N ALA A 351 0.93 -30.44 7.15
CA ALA A 351 0.26 -31.08 8.29
C ALA A 351 0.48 -32.59 8.33
N VAL A 352 0.42 -33.27 7.17
CA VAL A 352 0.72 -34.70 7.06
C VAL A 352 2.19 -34.98 7.41
N LEU A 353 3.13 -34.18 6.88
CA LEU A 353 4.56 -34.34 7.20
C LEU A 353 4.84 -34.16 8.70
N ILE A 354 4.20 -33.18 9.35
CA ILE A 354 4.30 -33.01 10.81
C ILE A 354 3.74 -34.22 11.54
N ALA A 355 2.56 -34.73 11.15
CA ALA A 355 1.96 -35.89 11.79
C ALA A 355 2.86 -37.14 11.67
N LEU A 356 3.46 -37.36 10.49
CA LEU A 356 4.43 -38.43 10.27
C LEU A 356 5.70 -38.25 11.09
N ALA A 357 6.22 -37.03 11.18
CA ALA A 357 7.39 -36.72 12.00
C ALA A 357 7.12 -36.96 13.49
N ILE A 358 5.96 -36.56 14.00
CA ILE A 358 5.54 -36.83 15.38
C ILE A 358 5.42 -38.34 15.61
N LEU A 359 4.76 -39.07 14.70
CA LEU A 359 4.64 -40.51 14.79
C LEU A 359 6.02 -41.20 14.82
N PHE A 360 6.93 -40.76 13.96
CA PHE A 360 8.30 -41.28 13.91
C PHE A 360 9.05 -41.02 15.22
N VAL A 361 8.97 -39.80 15.77
CA VAL A 361 9.58 -39.46 17.06
C VAL A 361 8.98 -40.29 18.18
N MET A 362 7.66 -40.45 18.23
CA MET A 362 6.98 -41.29 19.22
C MET A 362 7.40 -42.76 19.12
N LEU A 363 7.55 -43.28 17.90
CA LEU A 363 8.05 -44.63 17.66
C LEU A 363 9.51 -44.78 18.13
N ALA A 364 10.38 -43.81 17.80
CA ALA A 364 11.78 -43.83 18.20
C ALA A 364 11.93 -43.79 19.74
N ILE A 365 11.14 -42.93 20.42
CA ILE A 365 11.09 -42.88 21.88
C ILE A 365 10.57 -44.21 22.44
N GLY A 366 9.51 -44.77 21.86
CA GLY A 366 8.96 -46.07 22.28
C GLY A 366 9.97 -47.21 22.17
N LEU A 367 10.71 -47.29 21.05
CA LEU A 367 11.78 -48.26 20.85
C LEU A 367 12.96 -48.04 21.81
N ALA A 368 13.32 -46.79 22.09
CA ALA A 368 14.38 -46.46 23.04
C ALA A 368 14.03 -46.84 24.49
N ILE A 369 12.75 -46.73 24.88
CA ILE A 369 12.26 -47.18 26.19
C ILE A 369 12.21 -48.71 26.24
N ALA A 370 11.70 -49.35 25.19
CA ALA A 370 11.59 -50.81 25.11
C ALA A 370 12.95 -51.52 25.08
N GLY A 371 13.99 -50.90 24.50
CA GLY A 371 15.35 -51.44 24.49
C GLY A 371 16.08 -51.34 25.84
N GLN A 372 15.52 -50.65 26.83
CA GLN A 372 16.06 -50.54 28.19
C GLN A 372 15.38 -51.50 29.18
N ALA A 373 14.29 -52.17 28.78
CA ALA A 373 13.56 -53.18 29.54
C ALA A 373 14.01 -54.59 29.11
#